data_AF-A0ABD5MRS0-F1
#
_entry.id   AF-A0ABD5MRS0-F1
#
_cell.length_a   1.000
_cell.length_b   1.000
_cell.length_c   1.000
_cell.angle_alpha   90.00
_cell.angle_beta   90.00
_cell.angle_gamma   90.00
#
_symmetry.space_group_name_H-M   'P 1'
#
loop_
_entity.id
_entity.type
_entity.pdbx_description
1 polymer ?
#
loop_
_entity_poly.entity_id
_entity_poly.type
_entity_poly.pdbx_seq_one_letter_code
_entity_poly.pdbx_strand_id
1 'polypeptide(L)'
;MREPGGVAIAERVEEYWGWAAAALFLLVTVDLLTTMYAAAVVGAEAEANPLMRWALGQSLPVLVVVNLGATVLAVVVFRGLMETYRVTPASVRPYYGLLIEAWLGLLVAAGLALFANNLSVIVLGESLI
;
A
#
# COMPACT_ATOMS: atom_id res chain seq x y z
N MET A 1 -36.19 -9.90 5.60
CA MET A 1 -35.14 -10.89 5.94
C MET A 1 -33.92 -10.54 5.10
N ARG A 2 -32.75 -10.25 5.71
CA ARG A 2 -31.50 -10.08 4.95
C ARG A 2 -31.11 -11.46 4.42
N GLU A 3 -30.80 -11.56 3.13
CA GLU A 3 -30.27 -12.81 2.58
C GLU A 3 -28.97 -13.17 3.33
N PRO A 4 -28.78 -14.44 3.75
CA PRO A 4 -27.61 -14.86 4.52
C PRO A 4 -26.28 -14.56 3.79
N GLY A 5 -26.28 -14.50 2.45
CA GLY A 5 -25.13 -14.08 1.66
C GLY A 5 -24.73 -12.61 1.84
N GLY A 6 -25.66 -11.72 2.15
CA GLY A 6 -25.39 -10.28 2.28
C GLY A 6 -24.55 -9.93 3.51
N VAL A 7 -24.73 -10.65 4.62
CA VAL A 7 -23.96 -10.44 5.86
C VAL A 7 -22.51 -10.89 5.68
N ALA A 8 -22.30 -12.08 5.12
CA ALA A 8 -20.95 -12.61 4.87
C ALA A 8 -20.13 -11.74 3.90
N ILE A 9 -20.78 -11.12 2.89
CA ILE A 9 -20.10 -10.17 2.00
C ILE A 9 -19.67 -8.92 2.76
N ALA A 10 -20.52 -8.39 3.64
CA ALA A 10 -20.22 -7.18 4.40
C ALA A 10 -19.02 -7.39 5.32
N GLU A 11 -18.98 -8.52 6.04
CA GLU A 11 -17.85 -8.92 6.89
C GLU A 11 -16.55 -9.04 6.09
N ARG A 12 -16.59 -9.70 4.92
CA ARG A 12 -15.41 -9.81 4.04
C ARG A 12 -14.93 -8.45 3.53
N VAL A 13 -15.84 -7.56 3.15
CA VAL A 13 -15.47 -6.23 2.70
C VAL A 13 -14.83 -5.42 3.83
N GLU A 14 -15.34 -5.53 5.05
CA GLU A 14 -14.75 -4.88 6.23
C GLU A 14 -13.34 -5.42 6.51
N GLU A 15 -13.15 -6.74 6.45
CA GLU A 15 -11.84 -7.38 6.58
C GLU A 15 -10.84 -6.86 5.53
N TYR A 16 -11.26 -6.79 4.26
CA TYR A 16 -10.45 -6.26 3.17
C TYR A 16 -10.08 -4.79 3.37
N TRP A 17 -10.98 -3.96 3.90
CA TRP A 17 -10.64 -2.58 4.29
C TRP A 17 -9.64 -2.52 5.44
N GLY A 18 -9.74 -3.43 6.42
CA GLY A 18 -8.76 -3.55 7.50
C GLY A 18 -7.36 -3.85 6.98
N TRP A 19 -7.24 -4.82 6.08
CA TRP A 19 -5.96 -5.15 5.44
C TRP A 19 -5.43 -4.03 4.54
N ALA A 20 -6.30 -3.36 3.79
CA ALA A 20 -5.90 -2.20 2.98
C ALA A 20 -5.38 -1.06 3.86
N ALA A 21 -6.03 -0.79 5.00
CA ALA A 21 -5.55 0.21 5.96
C ALA A 21 -4.17 -0.15 6.52
N ALA A 22 -3.95 -1.41 6.89
CA ALA A 22 -2.65 -1.87 7.35
C ALA A 22 -1.55 -1.74 6.28
N ALA A 23 -1.86 -2.15 5.03
CA ALA A 23 -0.93 -2.03 3.91
C ALA A 23 -0.59 -0.57 3.60
N LEU A 24 -1.58 0.32 3.57
CA LEU A 24 -1.38 1.75 3.34
C LEU A 24 -0.60 2.40 4.49
N PHE A 25 -0.86 2.03 5.74
CA PHE A 25 -0.07 2.53 6.87
C PHE A 25 1.41 2.16 6.72
N LEU A 26 1.70 0.91 6.32
CA LEU A 26 3.05 0.45 6.08
C LEU A 26 3.71 1.21 4.91
N LEU A 27 3.03 1.30 3.76
CA LEU A 27 3.58 1.91 2.55
C LEU A 27 3.64 3.44 2.56
N VAL A 28 2.87 4.11 3.41
CA VAL A 28 2.78 5.57 3.41
C VAL A 28 3.50 6.15 4.60
N THR A 29 3.30 5.60 5.79
CA THR A 29 3.90 6.15 7.00
C THR A 29 5.28 5.55 7.23
N VAL A 30 5.33 4.23 7.33
CA VAL A 30 6.57 3.53 7.69
C VAL A 30 7.59 3.67 6.57
N ASP A 31 7.17 3.41 5.33
CA ASP A 31 8.05 3.49 4.17
C ASP A 31 8.53 4.91 3.86
N LEU A 32 7.67 5.93 4.00
CA LEU A 32 8.09 7.33 3.80
C LEU A 32 9.16 7.73 4.82
N LEU A 33 8.96 7.39 6.10
CA LEU A 33 9.94 7.69 7.13
C LEU A 33 11.26 6.98 6.84
N THR A 34 11.25 5.69 6.54
CA THR A 34 12.48 4.95 6.27
C THR A 34 13.15 5.41 4.98
N THR A 35 12.39 5.79 3.94
CA THR A 35 12.92 6.38 2.71
C THR A 35 13.60 7.72 2.97
N MET A 36 12.98 8.60 3.77
CA MET A 36 13.59 9.88 4.15
C MET A 36 14.89 9.69 4.95
N TYR A 37 14.92 8.73 5.87
CA TYR A 37 16.12 8.42 6.64
C TYR A 37 17.22 7.78 5.77
N ALA A 38 16.86 6.83 4.90
CA ALA A 38 17.81 6.24 3.95
C ALA A 38 18.41 7.31 3.03
N ALA A 39 17.58 8.20 2.47
CA ALA A 39 18.03 9.32 1.65
C ALA A 39 18.93 10.30 2.41
N ALA A 40 18.76 10.45 3.73
CA ALA A 40 19.67 11.25 4.55
C ALA A 40 21.06 10.58 4.74
N VAL A 41 21.14 9.25 4.62
CA VAL A 41 22.39 8.47 4.73
C VAL A 41 23.12 8.39 3.40
N VAL A 42 22.42 8.03 2.31
CA VAL A 42 23.04 7.74 1.00
C VAL A 42 22.75 8.80 -0.08
N GLY A 43 21.94 9.81 0.24
CA GLY A 43 21.49 10.83 -0.70
C GLY A 43 20.24 10.42 -1.49
N ALA A 44 19.46 11.41 -1.94
CA ALA A 44 18.22 11.17 -2.70
C ALA A 44 18.48 10.50 -4.06
N GLU A 45 19.64 10.70 -4.67
CA GLU A 45 19.99 10.11 -5.98
C GLU A 45 20.07 8.58 -5.96
N ALA A 46 20.26 7.98 -4.78
CA ALA A 46 20.24 6.53 -4.59
C ALA A 46 18.83 5.92 -4.68
N GLU A 47 17.77 6.73 -4.62
CA GLU A 47 16.39 6.28 -4.75
C GLU A 47 16.13 5.72 -6.16
N ALA A 48 15.62 4.50 -6.27
CA ALA A 48 15.36 3.86 -7.56
C ALA A 48 14.12 4.42 -8.24
N ASN A 49 13.08 4.75 -7.47
CA ASN A 49 11.82 5.27 -7.98
C ASN A 49 11.98 6.75 -8.44
N PRO A 50 11.87 7.06 -9.74
CA PRO A 50 12.10 8.42 -10.25
C PRO A 50 11.17 9.47 -9.63
N LEU A 51 9.92 9.10 -9.30
CA LEU A 51 8.96 10.01 -8.68
C LEU A 51 9.38 10.34 -7.24
N MET A 52 9.80 9.33 -6.46
CA MET A 52 10.27 9.54 -5.09
C MET A 52 11.60 10.27 -5.06
N ARG A 53 12.53 9.96 -5.96
CA ARG A 53 13.79 10.69 -6.13
C ARG A 53 13.53 12.18 -6.35
N TRP A 54 12.61 12.52 -7.25
CA TRP A 54 12.21 13.90 -7.49
C TRP A 54 11.56 14.52 -6.25
N ALA A 55 10.64 13.81 -5.59
CA ALA A 55 9.89 14.31 -4.44
C ALA A 55 10.79 14.58 -3.21
N LEU A 56 11.81 13.76 -2.99
CA LEU A 56 12.81 13.95 -1.93
C LEU A 56 13.64 15.23 -2.11
N GLY A 57 13.82 15.70 -3.35
CA GLY A 57 14.46 16.98 -3.66
C GLY A 57 13.55 18.20 -3.47
N GLN A 58 12.28 18.01 -3.13
CA GLN A 58 11.31 19.10 -2.92
C GLN A 58 11.19 19.48 -1.45
N SER A 59 10.41 20.53 -1.16
CA SER A 59 10.05 20.87 0.21
C SER A 59 9.14 19.80 0.84
N LEU A 60 9.22 19.64 2.16
CA LEU A 60 8.44 18.66 2.92
C LEU A 60 6.93 18.67 2.60
N PRO A 61 6.25 19.83 2.43
CA PRO A 61 4.84 19.84 2.05
C PRO A 61 4.56 19.17 0.69
N VAL A 62 5.45 19.33 -0.30
CA VAL A 62 5.28 18.69 -1.62
C VAL A 62 5.39 17.18 -1.49
N LEU A 63 6.39 16.69 -0.74
CA LEU A 63 6.57 15.26 -0.46
C LEU A 63 5.33 14.66 0.22
N VAL A 64 4.76 15.37 1.21
CA VAL A 64 3.52 14.96 1.89
C VAL A 64 2.34 14.91 0.93
N VAL A 65 2.18 15.92 0.07
CA VAL A 65 1.07 15.98 -0.91
C VAL A 65 1.17 14.84 -1.93
N VAL A 66 2.37 14.51 -2.41
CA VAL A 66 2.60 13.40 -3.34
C VAL A 66 2.16 12.06 -2.70
N ASN A 67 2.59 11.79 -1.47
CA ASN A 67 2.25 10.57 -0.74
C ASN A 67 0.76 10.51 -0.37
N LEU A 68 0.17 11.64 0.01
CA LEU A 68 -1.26 11.73 0.27
C LEU A 68 -2.07 11.49 -1.01
N GLY A 69 -1.63 12.03 -2.13
CA GLY A 69 -2.23 11.79 -3.45
C GLY A 69 -2.20 10.31 -3.83
N ALA A 70 -1.08 9.64 -3.63
CA ALA A 70 -0.96 8.19 -3.85
C ALA A 70 -1.90 7.39 -2.93
N THR A 71 -1.99 7.76 -1.65
CA THR A 71 -2.91 7.16 -0.69
C THR A 71 -4.37 7.31 -1.13
N VAL A 72 -4.78 8.52 -1.50
CA VAL A 72 -6.15 8.80 -1.97
C VAL A 72 -6.46 7.99 -3.22
N LEU A 73 -5.54 7.94 -4.18
CA LEU A 73 -5.70 7.13 -5.39
C LEU A 73 -5.90 5.64 -5.05
N ALA A 74 -5.06 5.10 -4.17
CA ALA A 74 -5.17 3.70 -3.74
C ALA A 74 -6.52 3.41 -3.07
N VAL A 75 -6.98 4.30 -2.18
CA VAL A 75 -8.30 4.18 -1.52
C VAL A 75 -9.45 4.24 -2.54
N VAL A 76 -9.39 5.13 -3.53
CA VAL A 76 -10.42 5.25 -4.57
C VAL A 76 -10.47 3.99 -5.44
N VAL A 77 -9.32 3.48 -5.87
CA VAL A 77 -9.24 2.23 -6.64
C VAL A 77 -9.78 1.07 -5.82
N PHE A 78 -9.38 0.96 -4.55
CA PHE A 78 -9.82 -0.12 -3.68
C PHE A 78 -11.33 -0.07 -3.40
N ARG A 79 -11.88 1.14 -3.23
CA ARG A 79 -13.33 1.33 -3.15
C ARG A 79 -14.05 0.77 -4.38
N GLY A 80 -13.56 1.05 -5.58
CA GLY A 80 -14.10 0.50 -6.83
C GLY A 80 -14.05 -1.03 -6.88
N LEU A 81 -12.96 -1.64 -6.39
CA LEU A 81 -12.86 -3.10 -6.25
C LEU A 81 -13.92 -3.67 -5.30
N MET A 82 -14.17 -3.02 -4.16
CA MET A 82 -15.18 -3.45 -3.20
C MET A 82 -16.60 -3.28 -3.73
N GLU A 83 -16.88 -2.20 -4.45
CA GLU A 83 -18.17 -1.99 -5.12
C GLU A 83 -18.42 -3.08 -6.16
N THR A 84 -17.40 -3.43 -6.95
CA THR A 84 -17.46 -4.52 -7.93
C THR A 84 -17.66 -5.88 -7.24
N TYR A 85 -16.90 -6.18 -6.19
CA TYR A 85 -17.01 -7.43 -5.43
C TYR A 85 -18.41 -7.69 -4.87
N ARG A 86 -19.11 -6.65 -4.40
CA ARG A 86 -20.47 -6.76 -3.86
C ARG A 86 -21.48 -7.21 -4.92
N VAL A 87 -21.32 -6.77 -6.16
CA VAL A 87 -22.24 -7.10 -7.27
C VAL A 87 -21.80 -8.34 -8.05
N THR A 88 -20.58 -8.85 -7.81
CA THR A 88 -20.06 -10.06 -8.44
C THR A 88 -20.95 -11.29 -8.16
N PRO A 89 -21.36 -12.07 -9.18
CA PRO A 89 -22.18 -13.26 -9.01
C PRO A 89 -21.55 -14.30 -8.08
N ALA A 90 -22.38 -15.04 -7.34
CA ALA A 90 -21.91 -15.98 -6.32
C ALA A 90 -20.96 -17.07 -6.84
N SER A 91 -21.10 -17.48 -8.11
CA SER A 91 -20.25 -18.49 -8.75
C SER A 91 -18.82 -18.03 -9.00
N VAL A 92 -18.61 -16.72 -9.26
CA VAL A 92 -17.30 -16.14 -9.59
C VAL A 92 -16.68 -15.37 -8.42
N ARG A 93 -17.47 -15.03 -7.41
CA ARG A 93 -17.05 -14.24 -6.25
C ARG A 93 -15.83 -14.81 -5.50
N PRO A 94 -15.70 -16.14 -5.27
CA PRO A 94 -14.52 -16.68 -4.59
C PRO A 94 -13.21 -16.38 -5.33
N TYR A 95 -13.22 -16.47 -6.67
CA TYR A 95 -12.04 -16.15 -7.49
C TYR A 95 -11.71 -14.66 -7.45
N TYR A 96 -12.72 -13.79 -7.45
CA TYR A 96 -12.52 -12.35 -7.28
C TYR A 96 -11.97 -12.01 -5.89
N GLY A 97 -12.44 -12.70 -4.85
CA GLY A 97 -11.91 -12.59 -3.48
C GLY A 97 -10.43 -12.98 -3.42
N LEU A 98 -10.06 -14.10 -4.04
CA LEU A 98 -8.65 -14.53 -4.14
C LEU A 98 -7.77 -13.49 -4.83
N LEU A 99 -8.27 -12.82 -5.88
CA LEU A 99 -7.55 -11.74 -6.54
C LEU A 99 -7.32 -10.55 -5.60
N ILE A 100 -8.33 -10.15 -4.81
CA ILE A 100 -8.20 -9.09 -3.79
C ILE A 100 -7.16 -9.50 -2.75
N GLU A 101 -7.26 -10.72 -2.22
CA GLU A 101 -6.36 -11.26 -1.20
C GLU A 101 -4.91 -11.32 -1.70
N ALA A 102 -4.69 -11.79 -2.92
CA ALA A 102 -3.38 -11.80 -3.55
C ALA A 102 -2.82 -10.38 -3.72
N TRP A 103 -3.64 -9.43 -4.17
CA TRP A 103 -3.23 -8.05 -4.32
C TRP A 103 -2.88 -7.39 -2.97
N LEU A 104 -3.70 -7.59 -1.93
CA LEU A 104 -3.42 -7.11 -0.57
C LEU A 104 -2.15 -7.75 0.00
N GLY A 105 -1.99 -9.06 -0.16
CA GLY A 105 -0.80 -9.79 0.27
C GLY A 105 0.46 -9.27 -0.40
N LEU A 106 0.40 -8.99 -1.71
CA LEU A 106 1.51 -8.39 -2.46
C LEU A 106 1.83 -6.97 -1.98
N LEU A 107 0.83 -6.14 -1.69
CA LEU A 107 1.06 -4.80 -1.14
C LEU A 107 1.75 -4.85 0.23
N VAL A 108 1.29 -5.71 1.12
CA VAL A 108 1.91 -5.89 2.44
C VAL A 108 3.33 -6.41 2.29
N ALA A 109 3.54 -7.45 1.47
CA ALA A 109 4.86 -8.01 1.23
C ALA A 109 5.83 -6.98 0.62
N ALA A 110 5.37 -6.20 -0.36
CA ALA A 110 6.16 -5.12 -0.96
C ALA A 110 6.52 -4.06 0.09
N GLY A 111 5.55 -3.61 0.89
CA GLY A 111 5.83 -2.63 1.95
C GLY A 111 6.82 -3.15 3.00
N LEU A 112 6.74 -4.43 3.37
CA LEU A 112 7.70 -5.04 4.30
C LEU A 112 9.10 -5.17 3.67
N ALA A 113 9.18 -5.52 2.40
CA ALA A 113 10.44 -5.64 1.68
C ALA A 113 11.13 -4.28 1.52
N LEU A 114 10.38 -3.23 1.13
CA LEU A 114 10.89 -1.86 1.04
C LEU A 114 11.34 -1.35 2.40
N PHE A 115 10.53 -1.59 3.45
CA PHE A 115 10.91 -1.27 4.82
C PHE A 115 12.22 -1.94 5.23
N ALA A 116 12.35 -3.25 5.00
CA ALA A 116 13.56 -4.00 5.33
C ALA A 116 14.78 -3.50 4.55
N ASN A 117 14.60 -3.18 3.27
CA ASN A 117 15.65 -2.61 2.43
C ASN A 117 16.13 -1.27 2.96
N ASN A 118 15.20 -0.34 3.25
CA ASN A 118 15.53 0.97 3.78
C ASN A 118 16.19 0.87 5.16
N LEU A 119 15.72 -0.05 6.02
CA LEU A 119 16.34 -0.30 7.32
C LEU A 119 17.77 -0.84 7.19
N SER A 120 18.02 -1.72 6.22
CA SER A 120 19.37 -2.19 5.90
C SER A 120 20.28 -1.03 5.50
N VAL A 121 19.82 -0.13 4.63
CA VAL A 121 20.59 1.07 4.25
C VAL A 121 20.88 1.95 5.47
N ILE A 122 19.89 2.15 6.36
CA ILE A 122 20.07 2.97 7.56
C ILE A 122 21.07 2.36 8.55
N VAL A 123 21.03 1.05 8.76
CA VAL A 123 21.82 0.36 9.81
C VAL A 123 23.18 -0.12 9.30
N LEU A 124 23.21 -0.68 8.10
CA LEU A 124 24.38 -1.32 7.49
C LEU A 124 25.05 -0.44 6.42
N GLY A 125 24.37 0.59 5.91
CA GLY A 125 24.86 1.42 4.81
C GLY A 125 24.69 0.79 3.42
N GLU A 126 24.13 -0.41 3.34
CA GLU A 126 23.97 -1.17 2.09
C GLU A 126 22.51 -1.59 1.85
N SER A 127 22.12 -1.59 0.57
CA SER A 127 20.83 -2.08 0.08
C SER A 127 20.81 -3.62 0.08
N LEU A 128 19.65 -4.22 0.34
CA LEU A 128 19.43 -5.66 0.18
C LEU A 128 19.15 -6.05 -1.29
N ILE A 129 18.92 -5.04 -2.14
CA ILE A 129 18.58 -5.14 -3.55
C ILE A 129 19.64 -4.41 -4.38
#